data_AF-A0A2E1ETY3-F1
#
_entry.id   AF-A0A2E1ETY3-F1
#
_cell.length_a   1.000
_cell.length_b   1.000
_cell.length_c   1.000
_cell.angle_alpha   90.00
_cell.angle_beta   90.00
_cell.angle_gamma   90.00
#
_symmetry.space_group_name_H-M   'P 1'
#
loop_
_entity.id
_entity.type
_entity.pdbx_description
1 polymer ?
#
loop_
_entity_poly.entity_id
_entity_poly.type
_entity_poly.pdbx_seq_one_letter_code
_entity_poly.pdbx_strand_id
1 'polypeptide(L)'
;MFYHGLEKFGTQSTRVAISSDGINFKNTSNIVGRPYFRQFKYKDIFYGMAMPGFIYKNTGDIDEYTEIKRLFPNKIRHSGVFLIEDTLYVFYSLVEDTPEKIYVSTIELNTNVEDWKESPPIEVIRPSLDWEGSKLPLQHSSRSSINIPVNQLRDPYIFQDDEDLYLLYTVKGESGIGICSIEIS
;
A
#
# COMPACT_ATOMS: atom_id res chain seq x y z
N MET A 1 8.54 10.71 6.35
CA MET A 1 8.24 10.12 5.02
C MET A 1 8.97 8.80 4.89
N PHE A 2 8.23 7.70 4.68
CA PHE A 2 8.81 6.44 4.22
C PHE A 2 8.88 6.48 2.69
N TYR A 3 10.04 6.19 2.11
CA TYR A 3 10.24 6.20 0.68
C TYR A 3 11.10 5.01 0.27
N HIS A 4 10.91 4.51 -0.94
CA HIS A 4 11.73 3.44 -1.48
C HIS A 4 12.43 3.88 -2.76
N GLY A 5 13.57 3.25 -3.04
CA GLY A 5 14.36 3.51 -4.23
C GLY A 5 15.32 2.36 -4.48
N LEU A 6 16.06 2.44 -5.59
CA LEU A 6 17.10 1.46 -5.91
C LEU A 6 18.24 1.55 -4.88
N GLU A 7 18.46 0.45 -4.15
CA GLU A 7 19.62 0.27 -3.28
C GLU A 7 20.82 -0.26 -4.08
N LYS A 8 20.54 -1.16 -5.02
CA LYS A 8 21.45 -1.67 -6.05
C LYS A 8 20.63 -2.17 -7.24
N PHE A 9 21.29 -2.60 -8.32
CA PHE A 9 20.60 -3.12 -9.50
C PHE A 9 19.61 -4.24 -9.11
N GLY A 10 18.34 -4.05 -9.48
CA GLY A 10 17.26 -5.01 -9.19
C GLY A 10 16.79 -5.08 -7.75
N THR A 11 17.36 -4.31 -6.81
CA THR A 11 16.95 -4.30 -5.40
C THR A 11 16.44 -2.93 -5.00
N GLN A 12 15.19 -2.89 -4.54
CA GLN A 12 14.61 -1.70 -3.93
C GLN A 12 14.49 -1.89 -2.43
N SER A 13 14.68 -0.80 -1.68
CA SER A 13 14.54 -0.82 -0.22
C SER A 13 13.92 0.48 0.27
N THR A 14 13.21 0.40 1.39
CA THR A 14 12.60 1.54 2.06
C THR A 14 13.57 2.17 3.05
N ARG A 15 13.58 3.51 3.10
CA ARG A 15 14.24 4.35 4.10
C ARG A 15 13.27 5.40 4.63
N VAL A 16 13.69 6.14 5.65
CA VAL A 16 12.92 7.24 6.24
C VAL A 16 13.64 8.56 6.03
N ALA A 17 12.86 9.59 5.72
CA ALA A 17 13.29 10.97 5.79
C ALA A 17 12.35 11.78 6.68
N ILE A 18 12.90 12.65 7.52
CA ILE A 18 12.18 13.48 8.49
C ILE A 18 12.19 14.93 8.00
N SER A 19 11.07 15.61 8.14
CA SER A 19 10.90 17.02 7.80
C SER A 19 9.94 17.68 8.79
N SER A 20 10.18 18.95 9.11
CA SER A 20 9.30 19.77 9.95
C SER A 20 8.41 20.71 9.14
N ASP A 21 8.65 20.88 7.85
CA ASP A 21 7.96 21.83 6.97
C ASP A 21 7.37 21.18 5.71
N GLY A 22 7.58 19.87 5.52
CA GLY A 22 7.12 19.14 4.35
C GLY A 22 7.89 19.44 3.07
N ILE A 23 8.99 20.22 3.14
CA ILE A 23 9.79 20.66 2.00
C ILE A 23 11.24 20.22 2.16
N ASN A 24 11.83 20.45 3.33
CA ASN A 24 13.21 20.13 3.64
C ASN A 24 13.29 18.80 4.39
N PHE A 25 13.83 17.78 3.72
CA PHE A 25 13.92 16.41 4.25
C PHE A 25 15.35 16.03 4.62
N LYS A 26 15.51 15.40 5.79
CA LYS A 26 16.77 14.79 6.24
C LYS A 26 16.60 13.28 6.35
N ASN A 27 17.46 12.53 5.68
CA ASN A 27 17.42 11.07 5.70
C ASN A 27 17.92 10.52 7.04
N THR A 28 17.33 9.42 7.47
CA THR A 28 17.91 8.57 8.51
C THR A 28 18.92 7.59 7.89
N SER A 29 19.65 6.84 8.72
CA SER A 29 20.72 5.95 8.26
C SER A 29 20.25 4.56 7.87
N ASN A 30 19.16 4.06 8.46
CA ASN A 30 18.82 2.65 8.38
C ASN A 30 17.93 2.32 7.17
N ILE A 31 18.06 1.08 6.69
CA ILE A 31 17.07 0.48 5.81
C ILE A 31 15.94 -0.05 6.68
N VAL A 32 14.73 0.42 6.43
CA VAL A 32 13.52 0.05 7.18
C VAL A 32 12.99 -1.31 6.77
N GLY A 33 13.03 -1.62 5.47
CA GLY A 33 12.49 -2.87 4.96
C GLY A 33 12.28 -2.88 3.45
N ARG A 34 11.40 -3.76 3.02
CA ARG A 34 11.00 -3.96 1.62
C ARG A 34 10.32 -2.70 1.03
N PRO A 35 10.26 -2.55 -0.32
CA PRO A 35 9.66 -1.39 -0.96
C PRO A 35 8.15 -1.29 -0.71
N TYR A 36 7.58 -0.12 -1.00
CA TYR A 36 6.16 0.20 -0.79
C TYR A 36 5.71 0.08 0.67
N PHE A 37 6.54 0.55 1.59
CA PHE A 37 6.25 0.51 3.02
C PHE A 37 5.11 1.48 3.39
N ARG A 38 4.19 1.01 4.23
CA ARG A 38 3.07 1.75 4.82
C ARG A 38 3.07 1.54 6.32
N GLN A 39 3.30 2.62 7.06
CA GLN A 39 3.27 2.60 8.53
C GLN A 39 1.84 2.75 9.02
N PHE A 40 1.49 2.04 10.09
CA PHE A 40 0.29 2.29 10.89
C PHE A 40 0.62 2.16 12.38
N LYS A 41 -0.11 2.88 13.23
CA LYS A 41 0.04 2.78 14.69
C LYS A 41 -1.13 2.00 15.24
N TYR A 42 -0.87 0.93 15.99
CA TYR A 42 -1.90 0.17 16.69
C TYR A 42 -1.54 0.11 18.17
N LYS A 43 -2.45 0.61 19.02
CA LYS A 43 -2.16 0.91 20.43
C LYS A 43 -0.90 1.79 20.53
N ASP A 44 0.08 1.42 21.33
CA ASP A 44 1.33 2.18 21.51
C ASP A 44 2.47 1.71 20.60
N ILE A 45 2.21 0.84 19.63
CA ILE A 45 3.23 0.23 18.79
C ILE A 45 3.03 0.65 17.33
N PHE A 46 4.13 1.06 16.68
CA PHE A 46 4.14 1.23 15.25
C PHE A 46 4.41 -0.10 14.54
N TYR A 47 3.64 -0.33 13.49
CA TYR A 47 3.79 -1.44 12.57
C TYR A 47 3.99 -0.90 11.15
N GLY A 48 4.49 -1.77 10.29
CA GLY A 48 4.63 -1.48 8.88
C GLY A 48 4.15 -2.62 8.02
N MET A 49 3.60 -2.31 6.86
CA MET A 49 3.33 -3.27 5.81
C MET A 49 4.17 -2.92 4.58
N ALA A 50 4.79 -3.90 3.94
CA ALA A 50 5.52 -3.69 2.70
C ALA A 50 5.20 -4.78 1.67
N MET A 51 5.44 -4.47 0.40
CA MET A 51 5.29 -5.44 -0.67
C MET A 51 6.26 -6.63 -0.45
N PRO A 52 5.87 -7.88 -0.75
CA PRO A 52 4.54 -8.37 -1.14
C PRO A 52 3.74 -8.94 0.04
N GLY A 53 3.39 -8.09 1.02
CA GLY A 53 2.50 -8.45 2.13
C GLY A 53 3.18 -8.73 3.46
N PHE A 54 4.41 -8.26 3.63
CA PHE A 54 5.20 -8.44 4.85
C PHE A 54 4.81 -7.40 5.89
N ILE A 55 4.58 -7.85 7.12
CA ILE A 55 4.36 -7.03 8.29
C ILE A 55 5.68 -6.90 9.06
N TYR A 56 5.90 -5.69 9.56
CA TYR A 56 7.04 -5.29 10.38
C TYR A 56 6.52 -4.71 11.69
N LYS A 57 7.29 -4.91 12.76
CA LYS A 57 7.08 -4.27 14.05
C LYS A 57 8.22 -3.28 14.30
N ASN A 58 7.90 -2.07 14.72
CA ASN A 58 8.88 -1.11 15.18
C ASN A 58 9.45 -1.55 16.53
N THR A 59 10.78 -1.52 16.67
CA THR A 59 11.49 -2.03 17.86
C THR A 59 12.34 -0.98 18.55
N GLY A 60 12.27 0.28 18.12
CA GLY A 60 13.04 1.38 18.67
C GLY A 60 12.78 2.67 17.91
N ASP A 61 13.81 3.21 17.27
CA ASP A 61 13.70 4.49 16.55
C ASP A 61 12.81 4.40 15.30
N ILE A 62 12.48 5.56 14.70
CA ILE A 62 11.56 5.68 13.55
C ILE A 62 11.96 4.85 12.32
N ASP A 63 13.21 4.41 12.23
CA ASP A 63 13.73 3.60 11.14
C ASP A 63 14.15 2.18 11.57
N GLU A 64 13.80 1.75 12.79
CA GLU A 64 14.12 0.43 13.33
C GLU A 64 12.91 -0.50 13.28
N TYR A 65 12.87 -1.35 12.26
CA TYR A 65 11.77 -2.30 12.03
C TYR A 65 12.29 -3.73 11.87
N THR A 66 11.59 -4.67 12.49
CA THR A 66 11.84 -6.11 12.35
C THR A 66 10.68 -6.75 11.60
N GLU A 67 10.98 -7.54 10.56
CA GLU A 67 9.99 -8.37 9.84
C GLU A 67 9.43 -9.43 10.79
N ILE A 68 8.11 -9.56 10.89
CA ILE A 68 7.48 -10.51 11.83
C ILE A 68 6.68 -11.62 11.13
N LYS A 69 5.99 -11.31 10.03
CA LYS A 69 5.16 -12.27 9.29
C LYS A 69 4.83 -11.75 7.91
N ARG A 70 4.43 -12.64 7.01
CA ARG A 70 3.80 -12.30 5.74
C ARG A 70 2.33 -12.71 5.79
N LEU A 71 1.43 -11.75 5.61
CA LEU A 71 -0.01 -12.00 5.63
C LEU A 71 -0.56 -12.25 4.22
N PHE A 72 -0.08 -11.51 3.21
CA PHE A 72 -0.67 -11.59 1.87
C PHE A 72 0.12 -12.47 0.88
N PRO A 73 -0.53 -12.99 -0.18
CA PRO A 73 0.12 -13.73 -1.25
C PRO A 73 1.21 -12.95 -1.98
N ASN A 74 2.05 -13.65 -2.74
CA ASN A 74 3.11 -13.06 -3.58
C ASN A 74 2.65 -12.25 -4.78
N LYS A 75 1.35 -12.01 -4.86
CA LYS A 75 0.71 -11.22 -5.90
C LYS A 75 0.42 -9.80 -5.44
N ILE A 76 0.34 -9.52 -4.14
CA ILE A 76 0.14 -8.14 -3.69
C ILE A 76 1.30 -7.26 -4.19
N ARG A 77 0.93 -6.10 -4.72
CA ARG A 77 1.84 -5.14 -5.31
C ARG A 77 1.92 -3.90 -4.43
N HIS A 78 1.09 -2.91 -4.71
CA HIS A 78 0.98 -1.72 -3.89
C HIS A 78 -0.10 -1.93 -2.85
N SER A 79 0.07 -1.29 -1.69
CA SER A 79 -0.96 -1.26 -0.66
C SER A 79 -1.09 0.12 -0.02
N GLY A 80 -2.28 0.38 0.50
CA GLY A 80 -2.62 1.43 1.44
C GLY A 80 -3.25 0.78 2.67
N VAL A 81 -3.07 1.38 3.84
CA VAL A 81 -3.61 0.85 5.10
C VAL A 81 -4.40 1.93 5.82
N PHE A 82 -5.48 1.51 6.48
CA PHE A 82 -6.31 2.37 7.32
C PHE A 82 -6.77 1.56 8.53
N LEU A 83 -6.68 2.13 9.72
CA LEU A 83 -7.00 1.43 10.97
C LEU A 83 -8.23 2.09 11.59
N ILE A 84 -9.26 1.29 11.86
CA ILE A 84 -10.42 1.67 12.66
C ILE A 84 -10.44 0.76 13.88
N GLU A 85 -10.30 1.34 15.07
CA GLU A 85 -10.23 0.60 16.33
C GLU A 85 -9.19 -0.54 16.28
N ASP A 86 -9.66 -1.79 16.28
CA ASP A 86 -8.84 -2.99 16.23
C ASP A 86 -8.76 -3.63 14.83
N THR A 87 -9.42 -3.06 13.81
CA THR A 87 -9.52 -3.62 12.47
C THR A 87 -8.66 -2.85 11.47
N LEU A 88 -7.64 -3.51 10.93
CA LEU A 88 -6.79 -2.96 9.87
C LEU A 88 -7.38 -3.25 8.50
N TYR A 89 -7.78 -2.21 7.79
CA TYR A 89 -8.17 -2.25 6.38
C TYR A 89 -6.92 -2.13 5.52
N VAL A 90 -6.71 -3.12 4.65
CA VAL A 90 -5.60 -3.15 3.71
C VAL A 90 -6.18 -3.06 2.31
N PHE A 91 -5.97 -1.93 1.66
CA PHE A 91 -6.32 -1.69 0.26
C PHE A 91 -5.15 -2.07 -0.62
N TYR A 92 -5.35 -2.83 -1.70
CA TYR A 92 -4.24 -3.29 -2.52
C TYR A 92 -4.63 -3.69 -3.93
N SER A 93 -3.62 -3.73 -4.82
CA SER A 93 -3.74 -4.34 -6.14
C SER A 93 -2.96 -5.65 -6.22
N LEU A 94 -3.34 -6.49 -7.20
CA LEU A 94 -2.72 -7.79 -7.44
C LEU A 94 -2.03 -7.81 -8.82
N VAL A 95 -0.78 -8.27 -8.84
CA VAL A 95 -0.10 -8.61 -10.09
C VAL A 95 -0.81 -9.79 -10.75
N GLU A 96 -0.88 -9.76 -12.08
CA GLU A 96 -1.51 -10.74 -12.99
C GLU A 96 -3.04 -10.65 -13.09
N ASP A 97 -3.67 -9.71 -12.40
CA ASP A 97 -5.11 -9.44 -12.55
C ASP A 97 -5.43 -8.84 -13.94
N THR A 98 -6.66 -9.07 -14.40
CA THR A 98 -7.19 -8.57 -15.68
C THR A 98 -8.62 -8.03 -15.52
N PRO A 99 -8.83 -6.71 -15.51
CA PRO A 99 -7.81 -5.67 -15.32
C PRO A 99 -7.25 -5.73 -13.88
N GLU A 100 -6.05 -5.19 -13.67
CA GLU A 100 -5.58 -4.91 -12.31
C GLU A 100 -6.46 -3.82 -11.69
N LYS A 101 -6.92 -4.08 -10.47
CA LYS A 101 -7.95 -3.32 -9.76
C LYS A 101 -7.64 -3.30 -8.27
N ILE A 102 -8.40 -2.53 -7.50
CA ILE A 102 -8.17 -2.35 -6.07
C ILE A 102 -9.15 -3.20 -5.28
N TYR A 103 -8.60 -3.97 -4.35
CA TYR A 103 -9.33 -4.75 -3.35
C TYR A 103 -9.11 -4.15 -1.97
N VAL A 104 -9.94 -4.61 -1.02
CA VAL A 104 -9.71 -4.47 0.41
C VAL A 104 -9.85 -5.82 1.10
N SER A 105 -8.97 -6.08 2.06
CA SER A 105 -9.14 -7.12 3.08
C SER A 105 -8.97 -6.49 4.46
N THR A 106 -9.59 -7.08 5.47
CA THR A 106 -9.42 -6.67 6.87
C THR A 106 -8.55 -7.65 7.65
N ILE A 107 -7.93 -7.17 8.73
CA ILE A 107 -7.20 -7.98 9.71
C ILE A 107 -7.62 -7.55 11.11
N GLU A 108 -8.05 -8.50 11.93
CA GLU A 108 -8.39 -8.29 13.34
C GLU A 108 -7.13 -8.28 14.21
N LEU A 109 -6.74 -7.10 14.69
CA LEU A 109 -5.49 -6.89 15.44
C LEU A 109 -5.63 -7.13 16.95
N ASN A 110 -6.84 -7.35 17.47
CA ASN A 110 -7.10 -7.65 18.89
C ASN A 110 -6.76 -9.10 19.30
N THR A 111 -6.22 -9.89 18.37
CA THR A 111 -5.67 -11.22 18.59
C THR A 111 -4.14 -11.18 18.72
N ASN A 112 -3.51 -12.31 19.04
CA ASN A 112 -2.05 -12.37 19.01
C ASN A 112 -1.55 -12.13 17.59
N VAL A 113 -0.38 -11.50 17.46
CA VAL A 113 0.28 -11.26 16.15
C VAL A 113 0.41 -12.55 15.32
N GLU A 114 0.58 -13.70 15.98
CA GLU A 114 0.68 -14.98 15.29
C GLU A 114 -0.63 -15.44 14.65
N ASP A 115 -1.76 -14.98 15.19
CA ASP A 115 -3.11 -15.32 14.75
C ASP A 115 -3.66 -14.31 13.73
N TRP A 116 -2.96 -13.20 13.50
CA TRP A 116 -3.33 -12.22 12.47
C TRP A 116 -3.45 -12.88 11.11
N LYS A 117 -4.58 -12.62 10.44
CA LYS A 117 -4.91 -13.16 9.13
C LYS A 117 -5.82 -12.21 8.37
N GLU A 118 -5.62 -12.13 7.06
CA GLU A 118 -6.45 -11.36 6.16
C GLU A 118 -7.81 -12.04 5.90
N SER A 119 -8.86 -11.23 5.83
CA SER A 119 -10.16 -11.66 5.32
C SER A 119 -10.10 -11.98 3.82
N PRO A 120 -11.09 -12.71 3.28
CA PRO A 120 -11.29 -12.76 1.83
C PRO A 120 -11.35 -11.35 1.22
N PRO A 121 -10.79 -11.14 0.02
CA PRO A 121 -10.78 -9.84 -0.64
C PRO A 121 -12.18 -9.42 -1.08
N ILE A 122 -12.48 -8.14 -0.91
CA ILE A 122 -13.62 -7.45 -1.51
C ILE A 122 -13.10 -6.50 -2.58
N GLU A 123 -13.70 -6.52 -3.77
CA GLU A 123 -13.36 -5.55 -4.80
C GLU A 123 -13.91 -4.17 -4.45
N VAL A 124 -13.06 -3.15 -4.46
CA VAL A 124 -13.42 -1.76 -4.15
C VAL A 124 -13.72 -0.99 -5.43
N ILE A 125 -12.75 -0.97 -6.35
CA ILE A 125 -12.86 -0.21 -7.60
C ILE A 125 -12.04 -0.85 -8.71
N ARG A 126 -12.56 -0.77 -9.93
CA ARG A 126 -11.89 -1.15 -11.20
C ARG A 126 -11.98 0.01 -12.19
N PRO A 127 -11.15 0.04 -13.25
CA PRO A 127 -11.27 1.06 -14.28
C PRO A 127 -12.69 1.06 -14.87
N SER A 128 -13.36 2.20 -14.82
CA SER A 128 -14.73 2.41 -15.29
C SER A 128 -14.85 3.60 -16.24
N LEU A 129 -14.00 4.62 -16.06
CA LEU A 129 -13.99 5.85 -16.85
C LEU A 129 -12.88 5.81 -17.93
N ASP A 130 -13.11 6.53 -19.03
CA ASP A 130 -12.15 6.60 -20.15
C ASP A 130 -10.77 7.11 -19.72
N TRP A 131 -10.75 8.05 -18.77
CA TRP A 131 -9.51 8.59 -18.23
C TRP A 131 -8.80 7.61 -17.27
N GLU A 132 -9.53 6.65 -16.69
CA GLU A 132 -8.96 5.55 -15.90
C GLU A 132 -8.32 4.46 -16.77
N GLY A 133 -8.75 4.38 -18.04
CA GLY A 133 -8.28 3.38 -19.00
C GLY A 133 -9.29 2.28 -19.31
N SER A 134 -10.58 2.45 -18.97
CA SER A 134 -11.61 1.41 -19.15
C SER A 134 -11.81 0.95 -20.60
N LYS A 135 -11.53 1.84 -21.58
CA LYS A 135 -11.59 1.53 -23.02
C LYS A 135 -10.32 0.89 -23.58
N LEU A 136 -9.27 0.76 -22.78
CA LEU A 136 -8.03 0.09 -23.20
C LEU A 136 -8.20 -1.44 -23.13
N PRO A 137 -7.43 -2.20 -23.93
CA PRO A 137 -7.51 -3.65 -23.92
C PRO A 137 -7.36 -4.26 -22.52
N LEU A 138 -8.13 -5.32 -22.27
CA LEU A 138 -7.97 -6.15 -21.08
C LEU A 138 -6.68 -6.96 -21.22
N GLN A 139 -5.77 -6.78 -20.28
CA GLN A 139 -4.49 -7.49 -20.24
C GLN A 139 -4.05 -7.72 -18.79
N HIS A 140 -3.34 -8.82 -18.58
CA HIS A 140 -2.71 -9.12 -17.31
C HIS A 140 -1.69 -8.04 -16.93
N SER A 141 -1.65 -7.66 -15.67
CA SER A 141 -0.51 -6.90 -15.14
C SER A 141 0.72 -7.80 -14.96
N SER A 142 1.90 -7.22 -15.06
CA SER A 142 3.18 -7.92 -14.84
C SER A 142 3.97 -7.23 -13.74
N ARG A 143 4.87 -7.98 -13.09
CA ARG A 143 5.76 -7.46 -12.05
C ARG A 143 6.94 -6.72 -12.70
N SER A 144 6.65 -5.61 -13.37
CA SER A 144 7.60 -4.74 -14.05
C SER A 144 7.06 -3.31 -14.14
N SER A 145 7.94 -2.36 -14.48
CA SER A 145 7.52 -1.02 -14.90
C SER A 145 6.67 -1.09 -16.16
N ILE A 146 5.67 -0.23 -16.25
CA ILE A 146 4.89 -0.03 -17.47
C ILE A 146 4.92 1.45 -17.83
N ASN A 147 5.26 1.74 -19.08
CA ASN A 147 5.42 3.12 -19.57
C ASN A 147 4.41 3.45 -20.68
N ILE A 148 3.32 2.68 -20.74
CA ILE A 148 2.22 2.85 -21.69
C ILE A 148 0.89 2.85 -20.93
N PRO A 149 -0.13 3.57 -21.42
CA PRO A 149 -1.47 3.51 -20.84
C PRO A 149 -2.06 2.10 -20.90
N VAL A 150 -2.67 1.66 -19.81
CA VAL A 150 -3.31 0.33 -19.71
C VAL A 150 -4.59 0.34 -18.88
N ASN A 151 -5.45 -0.67 -19.03
CA ASN A 151 -6.66 -0.82 -18.23
C ASN A 151 -6.33 -1.36 -16.83
N GLN A 152 -5.69 -0.56 -15.96
CA GLN A 152 -5.15 -0.99 -14.66
C GLN A 152 -5.14 0.13 -13.61
N LEU A 153 -5.76 -0.08 -12.45
CA LEU A 153 -5.67 0.76 -11.25
C LEU A 153 -4.64 0.21 -10.28
N ARG A 154 -3.84 1.07 -9.64
CA ARG A 154 -2.74 0.67 -8.73
C ARG A 154 -2.51 1.69 -7.62
N ASP A 155 -1.54 1.42 -6.75
CA ASP A 155 -1.06 2.31 -5.69
C ASP A 155 -2.15 3.00 -4.86
N PRO A 156 -3.01 2.22 -4.18
CA PRO A 156 -4.01 2.79 -3.31
C PRO A 156 -3.38 3.49 -2.10
N TYR A 157 -3.92 4.63 -1.73
CA TYR A 157 -3.60 5.34 -0.50
C TYR A 157 -4.89 5.89 0.11
N ILE A 158 -5.05 5.71 1.42
CA ILE A 158 -6.21 6.20 2.15
C ILE A 158 -5.86 7.54 2.79
N PHE A 159 -6.67 8.55 2.51
CA PHE A 159 -6.56 9.88 3.09
C PHE A 159 -7.85 10.19 3.85
N GLN A 160 -7.71 10.58 5.10
CA GLN A 160 -8.81 10.99 5.95
C GLN A 160 -8.73 12.51 6.17
N ASP A 161 -9.84 13.19 5.95
CA ASP A 161 -10.04 14.61 6.24
C ASP A 161 -11.26 14.72 7.16
N ASP A 162 -11.02 14.96 8.45
CA ASP A 162 -12.03 14.83 9.51
C ASP A 162 -12.77 13.47 9.49
N GLU A 163 -14.08 13.48 9.22
CA GLU A 163 -14.92 12.28 9.13
C GLU A 163 -14.97 11.69 7.71
N ASP A 164 -14.51 12.44 6.71
CA ASP A 164 -14.54 12.02 5.31
C ASP A 164 -13.32 11.15 4.97
N LEU A 165 -13.57 10.05 4.28
CA LEU A 165 -12.55 9.11 3.85
C LEU A 165 -12.43 9.10 2.33
N TYR A 166 -11.20 9.20 1.84
CA TYR A 166 -10.87 9.23 0.43
C TYR A 166 -9.89 8.14 0.05
N LEU A 167 -10.15 7.46 -1.07
CA LEU A 167 -9.22 6.57 -1.73
C LEU A 167 -8.53 7.33 -2.86
N LEU A 168 -7.23 7.55 -2.72
CA LEU A 168 -6.36 7.95 -3.82
C LEU A 168 -5.83 6.69 -4.50
N TYR A 169 -5.72 6.73 -5.82
CA TYR A 169 -5.20 5.62 -6.62
C TYR A 169 -4.60 6.10 -7.92
N THR A 170 -3.74 5.29 -8.51
CA THR A 170 -3.18 5.57 -9.83
C THR A 170 -3.99 4.92 -10.94
N VAL A 171 -4.04 5.59 -12.09
CA VAL A 171 -4.77 5.15 -13.28
C VAL A 171 -3.85 4.88 -14.45
N LYS A 172 -4.36 4.17 -15.47
CA LYS A 172 -3.65 3.92 -16.72
C LYS A 172 -2.24 3.34 -16.53
N GLY A 173 -2.06 2.49 -15.52
CA GLY A 173 -0.75 1.94 -15.16
C GLY A 173 0.22 3.02 -14.68
N GLU A 174 -0.18 3.80 -13.68
CA GLU A 174 0.63 4.87 -13.06
C GLU A 174 0.85 6.11 -13.92
N SER A 175 -0.04 6.39 -14.88
CA SER A 175 0.02 7.59 -15.75
C SER A 175 -0.82 8.77 -15.25
N GLY A 176 -1.45 8.65 -14.08
CA GLY A 176 -2.28 9.68 -13.46
C GLY A 176 -2.75 9.26 -12.08
N ILE A 177 -3.40 10.19 -11.37
CA ILE A 177 -3.95 9.97 -10.02
C ILE A 177 -5.45 10.26 -10.05
N GLY A 178 -6.24 9.34 -9.53
CA GLY A 178 -7.66 9.51 -9.22
C GLY A 178 -7.89 9.62 -7.71
N ILE A 179 -9.04 10.18 -7.33
CA ILE A 179 -9.52 10.24 -5.96
C ILE A 179 -11.04 10.00 -5.96
N CYS A 180 -11.52 9.21 -5.02
CA CYS A 180 -12.95 9.06 -4.75
C CYS A 180 -13.21 9.02 -3.24
N SER A 181 -14.39 9.45 -2.82
CA SER A 181 -14.88 9.22 -1.46
C SER A 181 -15.21 7.74 -1.28
N ILE A 182 -14.97 7.21 -0.08
CA ILE A 182 -15.34 5.85 0.31
C ILE A 182 -16.01 5.87 1.68
N GLU A 183 -16.90 4.90 1.90
CA GLU A 183 -17.53 4.67 3.19
C GLU A 183 -17.16 3.26 3.66
N ILE A 184 -16.91 3.13 4.97
CA ILE A 184 -16.63 1.84 5.60
C ILE A 184 -17.79 1.56 6.56
N SER A 185 -18.57 0.54 6.24
CA SER A 185 -19.73 0.07 7.02
C SER A 185 -19.43 -1.20 7.79
#